data_AF-A0A6J4UN76-F1
#
_entry.id   AF-A0A6J4UN76-F1
#
_cell.length_a   1.000
_cell.length_b   1.000
_cell.length_c   1.000
_cell.angle_alpha   90.00
_cell.angle_beta   90.00
_cell.angle_gamma   90.00
#
_symmetry.space_group_name_H-M   'P 1'
#
loop_
_entity.id
_entity.type
_entity.pdbx_description
1 polymer ?
#
loop_
_entity_poly.entity_id
_entity_poly.type
_entity_poly.pdbx_seq_one_letter_code
_entity_poly.pdbx_strand_id
1 'polypeptide(L)' 'MATDAVPHWEYLIRAATADDLAALGREGWEAVSVVAPGDPPTWCCKRPAPSFRERVTLDQKRRVYAERGLTVAEHQR' A
#
# COMPACT_ATOMS: atom_id res chain seq x y z
N MET A 1 0.96 11.19 27.70
CA MET A 1 1.31 11.69 26.35
C MET A 1 1.86 10.52 25.55
N ALA A 2 1.13 10.04 24.56
CA ALA A 2 1.70 9.11 23.58
C ALA A 2 2.71 9.93 22.77
N THR A 3 3.98 9.52 22.79
CA THR A 3 4.99 10.03 21.85
C THR A 3 4.44 9.83 20.45
N ASP A 4 4.25 10.93 19.72
CA ASP A 4 3.92 10.91 18.30
C ASP A 4 5.02 10.10 17.61
N ALA A 5 4.72 8.84 17.27
CA ALA A 5 5.70 7.95 16.70
C ALA A 5 6.09 8.51 15.34
N VAL A 6 7.39 8.65 15.08
CA VAL A 6 7.89 9.16 13.79
C VAL A 6 7.24 8.34 12.67
N PRO A 7 6.53 8.97 11.72
CA PRO A 7 5.83 8.23 10.67
C PRO A 7 6.86 7.47 9.82
N HIS A 8 6.67 6.16 9.72
CA HIS A 8 7.40 5.32 8.80
C HIS A 8 6.73 5.36 7.42
N TRP A 9 7.51 5.15 6.37
CA TRP A 9 7.05 5.22 4.99
C TRP A 9 7.35 3.92 4.26
N GLU A 10 6.42 3.47 3.43
CA GLU A 10 6.64 2.43 2.44
C GLU A 10 6.87 3.09 1.08
N TYR A 11 7.75 2.49 0.27
CA TYR A 11 8.07 2.96 -1.07
C TYR A 11 7.81 1.85 -2.09
N LEU A 12 7.28 2.24 -3.24
CA LEU A 12 7.02 1.37 -4.38
C LEU A 12 7.65 2.00 -5.62
N ILE A 13 8.55 1.28 -6.28
CA ILE A 13 9.16 1.69 -7.54
C ILE A 13 8.78 0.69 -8.61
N ARG A 14 8.00 1.12 -9.61
CA ARG A 14 7.54 0.23 -10.70
C ARG A 14 7.18 0.99 -11.96
N ALA A 15 7.20 0.29 -13.09
CA ALA A 15 6.55 0.75 -14.30
C ALA A 15 5.03 0.76 -14.09
N ALA A 16 4.37 1.86 -14.48
CA ALA A 16 2.94 2.06 -14.26
C ALA A 16 2.31 2.95 -15.33
N THR A 17 1.17 2.51 -15.85
CA THR A 17 0.26 3.31 -16.69
C THR A 17 -0.53 4.30 -15.82
N ALA A 18 -1.31 5.19 -16.45
CA ALA A 18 -2.20 6.09 -15.72
C ALA A 18 -3.26 5.33 -14.89
N ASP A 19 -3.81 4.23 -15.42
CA ASP A 19 -4.80 3.41 -14.72
C ASP A 19 -4.18 2.69 -13.51
N ASP A 20 -2.94 2.21 -13.63
CA ASP A 20 -2.19 1.65 -12.50
C ASP A 20 -2.00 2.71 -11.40
N LEU A 21 -1.62 3.94 -11.75
CA LEU A 21 -1.45 5.02 -10.78
C LEU A 21 -2.77 5.40 -10.09
N ALA A 22 -3.88 5.40 -10.82
CA ALA A 22 -5.19 5.63 -10.25
C ALA A 22 -5.62 4.51 -9.27
N ALA A 23 -5.29 3.25 -9.57
CA ALA A 23 -5.50 2.14 -8.66
C ALA A 23 -4.65 2.28 -7.39
N LEU A 24 -3.35 2.57 -7.55
CA LEU A 24 -2.43 2.81 -6.45
C LEU A 24 -2.89 3.98 -5.55
N GLY A 25 -3.42 5.05 -6.14
CA GLY A 25 -4.01 6.17 -5.40
C GLY A 25 -5.16 5.76 -4.49
N ARG A 26 -6.04 4.86 -4.95
CA ARG A 26 -7.13 4.29 -4.13
C ARG A 26 -6.62 3.39 -3.00
N GLU A 27 -5.44 2.81 -3.16
CA GLU A 27 -4.76 2.03 -2.13
C GLU A 27 -3.92 2.88 -1.15
N GLY A 28 -3.96 4.21 -1.30
CA GLY A 28 -3.27 5.16 -0.44
C GLY A 28 -1.82 5.46 -0.85
N TRP A 29 -1.39 5.03 -2.04
CA TRP A 29 -0.09 5.41 -2.59
C TRP A 29 -0.13 6.78 -3.24
N GLU A 30 0.86 7.61 -2.94
CA GLU A 30 1.10 8.93 -3.54
C GLU A 30 2.28 8.83 -4.51
N ALA A 31 2.08 9.28 -5.76
CA ALA A 31 3.17 9.38 -6.73
C ALA A 31 4.10 10.56 -6.38
N VAL A 32 5.40 10.28 -6.25
CA VAL A 32 6.39 11.27 -5.80
C VAL A 32 7.28 11.73 -6.96
N SER A 33 7.70 10.82 -7.83
CA SER A 33 8.56 11.15 -8.98
C SER A 33 8.48 10.11 -10.09
N VAL A 34 8.89 10.53 -11.29
CA VAL A 34 9.26 9.62 -12.39
C VAL A 34 10.74 9.31 -12.29
N VAL A 35 11.10 8.03 -12.22
CA VAL A 35 12.49 7.56 -12.05
C VAL A 35 13.17 7.32 -13.40
N ALA A 36 12.40 6.84 -14.38
CA ALA A 36 12.90 6.61 -15.73
C ALA A 36 11.78 6.87 -16.77
N PRO A 37 12.07 7.64 -17.83
CA PRO A 37 11.17 7.75 -18.97
C PRO A 37 11.12 6.42 -19.74
N GLY A 38 9.93 6.02 -20.19
CA GLY A 38 9.66 4.76 -20.89
C GLY A 38 8.15 4.62 -21.18
N ASP A 39 7.75 3.52 -21.81
CA ASP A 39 6.33 3.21 -22.08
C ASP A 39 5.96 1.80 -21.54
N PRO A 40 5.35 1.70 -20.34
CA PRO A 40 4.99 2.79 -19.44
C PRO A 40 6.18 3.33 -18.61
N PRO A 41 6.14 4.59 -18.15
CA PRO A 41 7.21 5.18 -17.35
C PRO A 41 7.34 4.49 -15.98
N THR A 42 8.54 4.54 -15.40
CA THR A 42 8.80 4.02 -14.05
C THR A 42 8.58 5.11 -13.02
N TRP A 43 7.72 4.83 -12.04
CA TRP A 43 7.32 5.75 -10.98
C TRP A 43 7.87 5.33 -9.63
N CYS A 44 8.20 6.31 -8.80
CA CYS A 44 8.39 6.14 -7.37
C CYS A 44 7.15 6.68 -6.64
N CYS A 45 6.51 5.81 -5.87
CA CYS A 45 5.37 6.13 -5.03
C CYS A 45 5.71 5.89 -3.56
N LYS A 46 5.06 6.63 -2.66
CA LYS A 46 5.16 6.43 -1.22
C LYS A 46 3.79 6.28 -0.59
N ARG A 47 3.71 5.66 0.58
CA ARG A 47 2.55 5.77 1.47
C ARG A 47 2.97 5.69 2.92
N PRO A 48 2.16 6.20 3.86
CA PRO A 48 2.38 5.96 5.28
C PRO A 48 2.42 4.45 5.54
N ALA A 49 3.47 3.99 6.21
CA ALA A 49 3.54 2.61 6.66
C ALA A 49 2.50 2.40 7.76
N PRO A 50 1.79 1.27 7.78
CA PRO A 50 0.84 1.00 8.86
C PRO A 50 1.59 0.97 10.21
N SER A 51 0.97 1.55 11.24
CA SER A 51 1.47 1.50 12.61
C SER A 51 1.66 0.05 13.06
N PHE A 52 2.44 -0.17 14.13
CA PHE A 52 2.60 -1.52 14.69
C PHE A 52 1.25 -2.19 15.00
N ARG A 53 0.32 -1.43 15.59
CA ARG A 53 -1.04 -1.91 15.88
C ARG A 53 -1.78 -2.33 14.61
N GLU A 54 -1.76 -1.49 13.58
CA GLU A 54 -2.42 -1.78 12.30
C GLU A 54 -1.81 -3.00 11.61
N ARG A 55 -0.48 -3.14 11.63
CA ARG A 55 0.21 -4.34 11.11
C ARG A 55 -0.26 -5.60 11.82
N VAL A 56 -0.31 -5.59 13.16
CA VAL A 56 -0.80 -6.73 13.96
C VAL A 56 -2.25 -7.05 13.58
N THR A 57 -3.12 -6.04 13.46
CA THR A 57 -4.52 -6.24 13.06
C THR A 57 -4.64 -6.81 11.65
N LEU A 58 -3.87 -6.31 10.68
CA LEU A 58 -3.86 -6.82 9.31
C LEU A 58 -3.41 -8.28 9.26
N ASP A 59 -2.37 -8.63 10.02
CA ASP A 59 -1.87 -10.01 10.08
C ASP A 59 -2.86 -10.96 10.75
N GLN A 60 -3.52 -10.54 11.84
CA GLN A 60 -4.61 -11.29 12.46
C GLN A 60 -5.77 -11.49 11.48
N LYS A 61 -6.18 -10.43 10.77
CA LYS A 61 -7.24 -10.50 9.76
C LYS A 61 -6.88 -11.49 8.65
N ARG A 62 -5.65 -11.44 8.12
CA ARG A 62 -5.16 -12.38 7.10
C ARG A 62 -5.23 -13.83 7.58
N ARG A 63 -4.83 -14.11 8.82
CA ARG A 63 -4.91 -15.46 9.40
C ARG A 63 -6.35 -15.97 9.47
N VAL A 64 -7.27 -15.17 10.00
CA VAL A 64 -8.69 -15.54 10.11
C VAL A 64 -9.32 -15.79 8.74
N TYR A 65 -8.97 -15.00 7.74
CA TYR A 65 -9.48 -15.19 6.37
C TYR A 65 -8.91 -16.46 5.73
N ALA A 66 -7.61 -16.71 5.89
CA ALA A 66 -6.97 -17.93 5.40
C ALA A 66 -7.55 -19.20 6.03
N GLU A 67 -7.82 -19.20 7.34
CA GLU A 67 -8.50 -20.30 8.05
C GLU A 67 -9.90 -20.59 7.50
N ARG A 68 -10.54 -19.60 6.89
CA ARG A 68 -11.87 -19.70 6.28
C ARG A 68 -11.83 -19.94 4.77
N GLY A 69 -10.65 -20.11 4.18
CA GLY A 69 -10.49 -20.26 2.73
C GLY A 69 -10.86 -19.00 1.93
N LEU A 70 -10.81 -17.83 2.55
CA LEU A 70 -11.15 -16.53 1.94
C LEU A 70 -9.90 -15.68 1.77
N THR A 71 -9.96 -14.73 0.84
CA THR A 71 -8.96 -13.65 0.71
C THR A 71 -9.49 -12.36 1.34
N VAL A 72 -8.58 -11.54 1.90
CA VAL A 72 -8.95 -10.28 2.56
C VAL A 72 -9.61 -9.27 1.59
N ALA A 73 -9.36 -9.41 0.28
CA ALA A 73 -9.91 -8.55 -0.77
C ALA A 73 -11.40 -8.78 -1.06
N GLU A 74 -11.93 -9.96 -0.73
CA GLU A 74 -13.30 -10.37 -1.13
C GLU A 74 -14.42 -9.75 -0.28
N HIS A 75 -14.10 -9.14 0.87
CA HIS A 75 -15.09 -8.67 1.84
C HIS A 75 -15.21 -7.14 1.97
N GLN A 76 -14.73 -6.39 0.98
CA GLN A 76 -14.87 -4.92 0.91
C GLN A 76 -15.98 -4.44 -0.06
N ARG A 77 -16.95 -5.29 -0.41
CA ARG A 77 -18.14 -4.90 -1.18
C ARG A 77 -19.36 -4.73 -0.27
#